data_AF-A0A7J3KDU5-F1
#
_entry.id   AF-A0A7J3KDU5-F1
#
_cell.length_a   1.000
_cell.length_b   1.000
_cell.length_c   1.000
_cell.angle_alpha   90.00
_cell.angle_beta   90.00
_cell.angle_gamma   90.00
#
_symmetry.space_group_name_H-M   'P 1'
#
loop_
_entity.id
_entity.type
_entity.pdbx_description
1 polymer ?
#
loop_
_entity_poly.entity_id
_entity_poly.type
_entity_poly.pdbx_seq_one_letter_code
_entity_poly.pdbx_strand_id
1 'polypeptide(L)'
;MKGLEVETIFVIIIVLISISLLILFVSGPLRDLGKDVFCFFYQNVLQQTHEACKPSGISHKTENISPSTKEELARYIAAYSIACWQKARFEKGEYVTCFSIRLEKNPGEITEYDVTKIMENEGGCRILENSIIKDRDGNEVSYNGNCGDEDQIDWNVYGNFIKDQKLVMILYNKTSNKVLITA
;
A
#
# COMPACT_ATOMS: atom_id res chain seq x y z
N MET A 1 -16.92 -38.98 45.10
CA MET A 1 -16.48 -38.56 43.75
C MET A 1 -14.96 -38.48 43.81
N LYS A 2 -14.24 -39.29 43.03
CA LYS A 2 -12.77 -39.27 43.02
C LYS A 2 -12.35 -38.00 42.28
N GLY A 3 -11.64 -37.10 42.96
CA GLY A 3 -11.14 -35.87 42.36
C GLY A 3 -10.25 -36.21 41.18
N LEU A 4 -10.38 -35.45 40.09
CA LEU A 4 -9.44 -35.51 38.97
C LEU A 4 -8.03 -35.29 39.52
N GLU A 5 -7.16 -36.27 39.32
CA GLU A 5 -5.75 -36.14 39.63
C GLU A 5 -5.19 -34.94 38.87
N VAL A 6 -4.48 -34.07 39.59
CA VAL A 6 -3.96 -32.80 39.08
C VAL A 6 -3.16 -32.99 37.79
N GLU A 7 -2.50 -34.14 37.64
CA GLU A 7 -1.78 -34.55 36.44
C GLU A 7 -2.67 -34.63 35.18
N THR A 8 -3.91 -35.11 35.32
CA THR A 8 -4.87 -35.18 34.20
C THR A 8 -5.27 -33.79 33.71
N ILE A 9 -5.37 -32.81 34.62
CA ILE A 9 -5.71 -31.42 34.26
C ILE A 9 -4.56 -30.79 33.44
N PHE A 10 -3.31 -31.04 33.83
CA PHE A 10 -2.15 -30.54 33.08
C PHE A 10 -2.07 -31.11 31.66
N VAL A 11 -2.34 -32.40 31.48
CA VAL A 11 -2.35 -33.03 30.15
C VAL A 11 -3.43 -32.41 29.26
N ILE A 12 -4.63 -32.17 29.79
CA ILE A 12 -5.72 -31.54 29.03
C ILE A 12 -5.34 -30.12 28.59
N ILE A 13 -4.69 -29.34 29.46
CA ILE A 13 -4.25 -27.96 29.13
C ILE A 13 -3.21 -27.98 28.00
N ILE A 14 -2.22 -28.89 28.06
CA ILE A 14 -1.18 -28.99 27.02
C ILE A 14 -1.82 -29.34 25.67
N VAL A 15 -2.74 -30.30 25.64
CA VAL A 15 -3.45 -30.71 24.41
C VAL A 15 -4.24 -29.54 23.81
N LEU A 16 -4.95 -28.77 24.63
CA LEU A 16 -5.70 -27.60 24.16
C LEU A 16 -4.76 -26.53 23.56
N ILE A 17 -3.64 -26.24 24.21
CA ILE A 17 -2.66 -25.27 23.71
C ILE A 17 -2.06 -25.74 22.37
N SER A 18 -1.71 -27.03 22.25
CA SER A 18 -1.18 -27.58 21.00
C SER A 18 -2.19 -27.51 19.86
N ILE A 19 -3.46 -27.83 20.12
CA ILE A 19 -4.53 -27.73 19.12
C ILE A 19 -4.74 -26.26 18.71
N SER A 20 -4.78 -25.33 19.67
CA SER A 20 -4.92 -23.90 19.38
C SER A 20 -3.75 -23.36 18.54
N LEU A 21 -2.51 -23.75 18.84
CA LEU A 21 -1.34 -23.37 18.04
C LEU A 21 -1.41 -23.94 16.62
N LEU A 22 -1.84 -25.19 16.46
CA LEU A 22 -2.01 -25.81 15.15
C LEU A 22 -3.10 -25.12 14.32
N ILE A 23 -4.24 -24.78 14.95
CA ILE A 23 -5.31 -24.02 14.31
C ILE A 23 -4.81 -22.64 13.89
N LEU A 24 -4.09 -21.91 14.76
CA LEU A 24 -3.52 -20.60 14.43
C LEU A 24 -2.54 -20.66 13.26
N PHE A 25 -1.75 -21.72 13.17
CA PHE A 25 -0.80 -21.93 12.08
C PHE A 25 -1.50 -22.22 10.75
N VAL A 26 -2.54 -23.06 10.77
CA VAL A 26 -3.32 -23.44 9.57
C VAL A 26 -4.23 -22.31 9.10
N SER A 27 -4.80 -21.51 10.01
CA SER A 27 -5.76 -20.45 9.68
C SER A 27 -5.14 -19.10 9.34
N GLY A 28 -3.84 -18.91 9.60
CA GLY A 28 -3.09 -17.71 9.22
C GLY A 28 -2.34 -17.86 7.89
N PRO A 29 -1.00 -17.93 7.87
CA PRO A 29 -0.19 -17.80 6.64
C PRO A 29 -0.48 -18.87 5.58
N LEU A 30 -0.87 -20.08 6.00
CA LEU A 30 -1.19 -21.20 5.12
C LEU A 30 -2.44 -20.97 4.28
N ARG A 31 -3.37 -20.13 4.73
CA ARG A 31 -4.61 -19.84 4.01
C ARG A 31 -4.35 -18.97 2.77
N ASP A 32 -3.46 -17.99 2.90
CA ASP A 32 -3.05 -17.15 1.78
C ASP A 32 -2.12 -17.91 0.83
N LEU A 33 -1.17 -18.68 1.38
CA LEU A 33 -0.26 -19.52 0.59
C LEU A 33 -1.02 -20.62 -0.17
N GLY A 34 -2.05 -21.21 0.45
CA GLY A 34 -2.93 -22.18 -0.20
C GLY A 34 -3.75 -21.58 -1.35
N LYS A 35 -4.19 -20.33 -1.21
CA LYS A 35 -4.89 -19.60 -2.28
C LYS A 35 -3.95 -19.29 -3.44
N ASP A 36 -2.73 -18.85 -3.17
CA ASP A 36 -1.75 -18.51 -4.20
C ASP A 36 -1.31 -19.75 -4.97
N VAL A 37 -1.04 -20.85 -4.28
CA VAL A 37 -0.72 -22.14 -4.91
C VAL A 37 -1.92 -22.63 -5.72
N PHE A 38 -3.14 -22.61 -5.16
CA PHE A 38 -4.35 -22.98 -5.87
C PHE A 38 -4.53 -22.16 -7.15
N CYS A 39 -4.39 -20.83 -7.07
CA CYS A 39 -4.56 -19.94 -8.22
C CYS A 39 -3.43 -20.07 -9.24
N PHE A 40 -2.19 -20.32 -8.81
CA PHE A 40 -1.06 -20.62 -9.70
C PHE A 40 -1.33 -21.86 -10.54
N PHE A 41 -1.75 -22.98 -9.92
CA PHE A 41 -2.05 -24.20 -10.64
C PHE A 41 -3.28 -24.05 -11.54
N TYR A 42 -4.35 -23.41 -11.05
CA TYR A 42 -5.59 -23.26 -11.82
C TYR A 42 -5.41 -22.35 -13.06
N GLN A 43 -4.64 -21.27 -12.93
CA GLN A 43 -4.41 -20.33 -14.04
C GLN A 43 -3.29 -20.78 -14.99
N ASN A 44 -2.18 -21.34 -14.48
CA ASN A 44 -1.02 -21.66 -15.32
C ASN A 44 -1.01 -23.10 -15.85
N VAL A 45 -1.55 -24.06 -15.09
CA VAL A 45 -1.60 -25.48 -15.52
C VAL A 45 -2.91 -25.79 -16.22
N LEU A 46 -4.04 -25.36 -15.65
CA LEU A 46 -5.37 -25.68 -16.19
C LEU A 46 -5.90 -24.63 -17.18
N GLN A 47 -5.24 -23.46 -17.29
CA GLN A 47 -5.66 -22.35 -18.15
C GLN A 47 -7.12 -21.88 -17.93
N GLN A 48 -7.65 -22.08 -16.73
CA GLN A 48 -9.03 -21.71 -16.38
C GLN A 48 -9.03 -20.57 -15.36
N THR A 49 -10.09 -19.75 -15.38
CA THR A 49 -10.27 -18.66 -14.42
C THR A 49 -11.33 -19.06 -13.38
N HIS A 50 -10.94 -19.03 -12.10
CA HIS A 50 -11.84 -19.28 -10.97
C HIS A 50 -12.13 -17.96 -10.25
N GLU A 51 -13.36 -17.77 -9.76
CA GLU A 51 -13.78 -16.52 -9.11
C GLU A 51 -12.97 -16.20 -7.84
N ALA A 52 -12.64 -17.23 -7.06
CA ALA A 52 -11.73 -17.09 -5.91
C ALA A 52 -10.30 -16.65 -6.28
N CYS A 53 -9.92 -16.78 -7.56
CA CYS A 53 -8.63 -16.38 -8.12
C CYS A 53 -8.70 -15.10 -8.95
N LYS A 54 -9.86 -14.43 -8.98
CA LYS A 54 -9.89 -13.04 -9.40
C LYS A 54 -9.05 -12.27 -8.37
N PRO A 55 -8.05 -11.49 -8.80
CA PRO A 55 -7.46 -10.51 -7.90
C PRO A 55 -8.62 -9.72 -7.32
N SER A 56 -8.62 -9.53 -6.01
CA SER A 56 -9.53 -8.57 -5.37
C SER A 56 -9.10 -7.21 -5.87
N GLY A 57 -9.57 -6.86 -7.07
CA GLY A 57 -9.12 -5.73 -7.83
C GLY A 57 -9.11 -4.52 -6.93
N ILE A 58 -8.06 -3.69 -7.00
CA ILE A 58 -8.17 -2.31 -6.55
C ILE A 58 -9.29 -1.70 -7.40
N SER A 59 -10.50 -1.68 -6.84
CA SER A 59 -11.58 -0.87 -7.36
C SER A 59 -11.07 0.56 -7.26
N HIS A 60 -10.83 1.18 -8.42
CA HIS A 60 -10.50 2.58 -8.54
C HIS A 60 -11.37 3.38 -7.56
N LYS A 61 -10.75 3.94 -6.53
CA LYS A 61 -11.49 4.61 -5.46
C LYS A 61 -11.37 6.11 -5.65
N THR A 62 -12.51 6.76 -5.80
CA THR A 62 -12.58 8.22 -5.77
C THR A 62 -12.84 8.66 -4.33
N GLU A 63 -11.98 9.53 -3.82
CA GLU A 63 -12.06 10.05 -2.45
C GLU A 63 -12.23 11.56 -2.52
N ASN A 64 -13.25 12.09 -1.85
CA ASN A 64 -13.40 13.53 -1.68
C ASN A 64 -12.76 13.91 -0.35
N ILE A 65 -11.78 14.82 -0.39
CA ILE A 65 -11.12 15.33 0.81
C ILE A 65 -11.17 16.84 0.84
N SER A 66 -11.17 17.40 2.05
CA SER A 66 -11.22 18.83 2.32
C SER A 66 -10.11 19.19 3.31
N PRO A 67 -8.83 19.07 2.90
CA PRO A 67 -7.72 19.29 3.81
C PRO A 67 -7.66 20.76 4.25
N SER A 68 -7.43 20.95 5.54
CA SER A 68 -7.36 22.26 6.17
C SER A 68 -5.98 22.90 6.05
N THR A 69 -4.92 22.08 5.97
CA THR A 69 -3.52 22.52 5.86
C THR A 69 -2.77 21.80 4.75
N LYS A 70 -1.64 22.38 4.33
CA LYS A 70 -0.75 21.72 3.37
C LYS A 70 -0.19 20.41 3.91
N GLU A 71 0.19 20.32 5.19
CA GLU A 71 0.66 19.05 5.77
C GLU A 71 -0.42 17.97 5.70
N GLU A 72 -1.68 18.33 5.91
CA GLU A 72 -2.79 17.38 5.84
C GLU A 72 -2.99 16.84 4.42
N LEU A 73 -2.94 17.69 3.39
CA LEU A 73 -2.99 17.22 2.00
C LEU A 73 -1.78 16.35 1.64
N ALA A 74 -0.57 16.74 2.04
CA ALA A 74 0.63 15.93 1.82
C ALA A 74 0.52 14.56 2.50
N ARG A 75 -0.04 14.50 3.72
CA ARG A 75 -0.34 13.25 4.43
C ARG A 75 -1.33 12.37 3.69
N TYR A 76 -2.40 12.93 3.15
CA TYR A 76 -3.35 12.17 2.33
C TYR A 76 -2.65 11.58 1.10
N ILE A 77 -1.89 12.38 0.35
CA ILE A 77 -1.17 11.93 -0.84
C ILE A 77 -0.19 10.80 -0.45
N ALA A 78 0.62 11.00 0.59
CA ALA A 78 1.54 9.98 1.11
C ALA A 78 0.83 8.67 1.47
N ALA A 79 -0.24 8.75 2.26
CA ALA A 79 -0.99 7.57 2.71
C ALA A 79 -1.61 6.79 1.55
N TYR A 80 -2.21 7.48 0.57
CA TYR A 80 -2.79 6.84 -0.61
C TYR A 80 -1.71 6.28 -1.55
N SER A 81 -0.55 6.93 -1.69
CA SER A 81 0.59 6.40 -2.43
C SER A 81 1.14 5.11 -1.82
N ILE A 82 1.31 5.07 -0.50
CA ILE A 82 1.73 3.86 0.22
C ILE A 82 0.68 2.74 0.06
N ALA A 83 -0.59 3.07 0.21
CA ALA A 83 -1.67 2.10 0.03
C ALA A 83 -1.73 1.56 -1.41
N CYS A 84 -1.46 2.42 -2.40
CA CYS A 84 -1.35 2.03 -3.80
C CYS A 84 -0.19 1.06 -4.01
N TRP A 85 1.01 1.40 -3.50
CA TRP A 85 2.21 0.57 -3.58
C TRP A 85 2.00 -0.84 -3.03
N GLN A 86 1.41 -0.95 -1.84
CA GLN A 86 1.19 -2.25 -1.19
C GLN A 86 0.20 -3.14 -1.95
N LYS A 87 -0.80 -2.56 -2.61
CA LYS A 87 -1.89 -3.31 -3.24
C LYS A 87 -1.65 -3.58 -4.72
N ALA A 88 -1.04 -2.65 -5.44
CA ALA A 88 -1.01 -2.67 -6.90
C ALA A 88 0.00 -3.68 -7.48
N ARG A 89 0.93 -4.17 -6.66
CA ARG A 89 1.90 -5.22 -7.03
C ARG A 89 1.25 -6.51 -7.53
N PHE A 90 0.02 -6.79 -7.10
CA PHE A 90 -0.69 -8.04 -7.42
C PHE A 90 -1.73 -7.89 -8.55
N GLU A 91 -1.91 -6.69 -9.10
CA GLU A 91 -2.92 -6.42 -10.13
C GLU A 91 -2.45 -6.83 -11.52
N LYS A 92 -3.37 -6.93 -12.49
CA LYS A 92 -3.04 -7.09 -13.92
C LYS A 92 -2.97 -5.72 -14.62
N GLY A 93 -2.18 -5.63 -15.69
CA GLY A 93 -2.02 -4.39 -16.47
C GLY A 93 -0.75 -3.60 -16.14
N GLU A 94 -0.32 -2.78 -17.09
CA GLU A 94 0.90 -1.95 -17.00
C GLU A 94 0.72 -0.78 -16.02
N TYR A 95 -0.44 -0.12 -16.09
CA TYR A 95 -0.83 0.95 -15.19
C TYR A 95 -2.02 0.51 -14.34
N VAL A 96 -1.94 0.75 -13.05
CA VAL A 96 -2.99 0.42 -12.09
C VAL A 96 -3.40 1.73 -11.41
N THR A 97 -4.56 2.28 -11.78
CA THR A 97 -5.09 3.46 -11.10
C THR A 97 -5.62 3.06 -9.73
N CYS A 98 -4.95 3.52 -8.67
CA CYS A 98 -5.33 3.18 -7.31
C CYS A 98 -6.40 4.13 -6.76
N PHE A 99 -6.13 5.44 -6.83
CA PHE A 99 -6.96 6.46 -6.22
C PHE A 99 -7.13 7.69 -7.12
N SER A 100 -8.29 8.32 -7.01
CA SER A 100 -8.58 9.65 -7.53
C SER A 100 -9.06 10.53 -6.39
N ILE A 101 -8.21 11.43 -5.93
CA ILE A 101 -8.48 12.34 -4.83
C ILE A 101 -9.07 13.62 -5.40
N ARG A 102 -10.33 13.92 -5.07
CA ARG A 102 -10.98 15.19 -5.38
C ARG A 102 -10.82 16.15 -4.22
N LEU A 103 -10.21 17.29 -4.49
CA LEU A 103 -10.00 18.36 -3.50
C LEU A 103 -11.18 19.33 -3.55
N GLU A 104 -11.91 19.42 -2.44
CA GLU A 104 -12.94 20.46 -2.28
C GLU A 104 -12.33 21.85 -2.12
N LYS A 105 -11.21 21.91 -1.41
CA LYS A 105 -10.41 23.10 -1.16
C LYS A 105 -8.93 22.75 -1.26
N ASN A 106 -8.14 23.64 -1.87
CA ASN A 106 -6.69 23.51 -1.86
C ASN A 106 -6.11 24.37 -0.72
N PRO A 107 -5.39 23.77 0.26
CA PRO A 107 -4.87 24.47 1.43
C PRO A 107 -3.53 25.18 1.18
N GLY A 108 -2.94 25.03 -0.01
CA GLY A 108 -1.68 25.66 -0.38
C GLY A 108 -0.87 24.83 -1.36
N GLU A 109 0.21 25.42 -1.85
CA GLU A 109 1.15 24.76 -2.76
C GLU A 109 1.81 23.55 -2.08
N ILE A 110 1.76 22.40 -2.76
CA ILE A 110 2.40 21.14 -2.31
C ILE A 110 3.35 20.65 -3.39
N THR A 111 4.56 20.34 -2.97
CA THR A 111 5.61 19.74 -3.80
C THR A 111 5.84 18.27 -3.44
N GLU A 112 6.61 17.57 -4.26
CA GLU A 112 7.07 16.22 -3.93
C GLU A 112 7.85 16.19 -2.60
N TYR A 113 8.67 17.22 -2.34
CA TYR A 113 9.40 17.36 -1.08
C TYR A 113 8.47 17.32 0.14
N ASP A 114 7.34 18.02 0.10
CA ASP A 114 6.40 18.04 1.22
C ASP A 114 5.81 16.63 1.49
N VAL A 115 5.53 15.86 0.43
CA VAL A 115 5.01 14.49 0.53
C VAL A 115 6.08 13.55 1.08
N THR A 116 7.29 13.57 0.52
CA THR A 116 8.42 12.74 0.97
C THR A 116 8.77 13.04 2.42
N LYS A 117 8.76 14.32 2.82
CA LYS A 117 9.01 14.73 4.21
C LYS A 117 7.97 14.18 5.18
N ILE A 118 6.68 14.17 4.81
CA ILE A 118 5.64 13.55 5.63
C ILE A 118 5.85 12.04 5.72
N MET A 119 6.21 11.39 4.61
CA MET A 119 6.53 9.95 4.62
C MET A 119 7.70 9.64 5.55
N GLU A 120 8.76 10.45 5.55
CA GLU A 120 9.90 10.27 6.45
C GLU A 120 9.47 10.43 7.92
N ASN A 121 8.81 11.54 8.25
CA ASN A 121 8.40 11.86 9.61
C ASN A 121 7.42 10.82 10.20
N GLU A 122 6.57 10.23 9.36
CA GLU A 122 5.53 9.27 9.79
C GLU A 122 5.94 7.80 9.55
N GLY A 123 7.18 7.55 9.12
CA GLY A 123 7.73 6.20 8.93
C GLY A 123 7.24 5.46 7.68
N GLY A 124 6.59 6.17 6.75
CA GLY A 124 6.15 5.66 5.46
C GLY A 124 7.28 5.22 4.53
N CYS A 125 8.48 5.81 4.68
CA CYS A 125 9.66 5.46 3.87
C CYS A 125 10.15 4.02 4.05
N ARG A 126 9.69 3.29 5.06
CA ARG A 126 9.97 1.85 5.22
C ARG A 126 9.18 0.97 4.23
N ILE A 127 8.16 1.54 3.61
CA ILE A 127 7.23 0.84 2.73
C ILE A 127 7.38 1.33 1.29
N LEU A 128 7.47 2.65 1.11
CA LEU A 128 7.63 3.33 -0.18
C LEU A 128 8.78 4.33 -0.05
N GLU A 129 9.88 4.10 -0.74
CA GLU A 129 11.10 4.90 -0.70
C GLU A 129 11.06 6.04 -1.73
N ASN A 130 11.72 7.16 -1.43
CA ASN A 130 11.85 8.27 -2.36
C ASN A 130 13.16 9.05 -2.14
N SER A 131 14.25 8.54 -2.69
CA SER A 131 15.60 9.12 -2.55
C SER A 131 15.86 10.31 -3.49
N ILE A 132 15.04 10.49 -4.53
CA ILE A 132 15.11 11.57 -5.52
C ILE A 132 13.75 12.28 -5.54
N ILE A 133 13.76 13.61 -5.63
CA ILE A 133 12.55 14.41 -5.76
C ILE A 133 12.70 15.42 -6.89
N LYS A 134 11.59 15.88 -7.46
CA LYS A 134 11.57 17.03 -8.38
C LYS A 134 11.47 18.33 -7.60
N ASP A 135 12.41 19.23 -7.87
CA ASP A 135 12.33 20.60 -7.39
C ASP A 135 11.24 21.40 -8.14
N ARG A 136 11.09 22.68 -7.79
CA ARG A 136 10.10 23.56 -8.43
C ARG A 136 10.34 23.79 -9.91
N ASP A 137 11.60 23.73 -10.33
CA ASP A 137 12.01 23.91 -11.72
C ASP A 137 11.88 22.61 -12.52
N GLY A 138 11.58 21.49 -11.84
CA GLY A 138 11.39 20.16 -12.43
C GLY A 138 12.67 19.35 -12.53
N ASN A 139 13.75 19.81 -11.89
CA ASN A 139 15.00 19.06 -11.85
C ASN A 139 14.91 17.97 -10.78
N GLU A 140 15.44 16.80 -11.11
CA GLU A 140 15.66 15.73 -10.15
C GLU A 140 16.82 16.11 -9.22
N VAL A 141 16.51 16.21 -7.92
CA VAL A 141 17.48 16.51 -6.86
C VAL A 141 17.42 15.41 -5.81
N SER A 142 18.57 15.09 -5.22
CA SER A 142 18.62 14.13 -4.12
C SER A 142 17.87 14.69 -2.91
N TYR A 143 17.02 13.87 -2.31
CA TYR A 143 16.31 14.22 -1.09
C TYR A 143 17.30 14.34 0.08
N ASN A 144 17.33 15.50 0.75
CA ASN A 144 18.25 15.78 1.87
C ASN A 144 17.78 15.17 3.21
N GLY A 145 17.11 14.03 3.16
CA GLY A 145 16.62 13.30 4.34
C GLY A 145 16.79 11.79 4.13
N ASN A 146 16.26 10.99 5.05
CA ASN A 146 16.38 9.54 5.02
C ASN A 146 15.05 8.90 4.60
N CYS A 147 14.80 8.86 3.30
CA CYS A 147 13.64 8.18 2.73
C CYS A 147 14.04 6.99 1.82
N GLY A 148 15.01 6.20 2.27
CA GLY A 148 15.51 5.04 1.53
C GLY A 148 16.50 5.39 0.44
N ASP A 149 16.89 4.37 -0.31
CA ASP A 149 17.90 4.45 -1.38
C ASP A 149 17.23 4.40 -2.77
N GLU A 150 16.01 3.88 -2.86
CA GLU A 150 15.26 3.80 -4.11
C GLU A 150 14.37 5.04 -4.34
N ASP A 151 14.17 5.35 -5.63
CA ASP A 151 13.23 6.35 -6.11
C ASP A 151 12.00 5.62 -6.67
N GLN A 152 10.95 5.51 -5.83
CA GLN A 152 9.74 4.76 -6.14
C GLN A 152 8.52 5.66 -6.38
N ILE A 153 8.71 6.98 -6.39
CA ILE A 153 7.65 7.95 -6.70
C ILE A 153 8.00 8.64 -8.01
N ASP A 154 7.04 8.74 -8.92
CA ASP A 154 7.16 9.59 -10.10
C ASP A 154 6.18 10.76 -9.94
N TRP A 155 6.75 11.93 -9.68
CA TRP A 155 5.99 13.17 -9.55
C TRP A 155 5.74 13.78 -10.94
N ASN A 156 4.54 13.58 -11.47
CA ASN A 156 4.13 14.11 -12.78
C ASN A 156 2.96 15.09 -12.60
N VAL A 157 3.24 16.16 -11.87
CA VAL A 157 2.30 17.25 -11.60
C VAL A 157 2.65 18.46 -12.45
N TYR A 158 1.67 19.07 -13.11
CA TYR A 158 1.93 20.25 -13.94
C TYR A 158 2.50 21.41 -13.10
N GLY A 159 3.66 21.92 -13.50
CA GLY A 159 4.39 22.96 -12.75
C GLY A 159 5.15 22.44 -11.53
N ASN A 160 5.22 21.12 -11.31
CA ASN A 160 5.89 20.45 -10.18
C ASN A 160 5.29 20.74 -8.80
N PHE A 161 4.11 21.37 -8.75
CA PHE A 161 3.38 21.60 -7.50
C PHE A 161 1.87 21.55 -7.68
N ILE A 162 1.17 21.11 -6.63
CA ILE A 162 -0.29 21.08 -6.55
C ILE A 162 -0.77 22.35 -5.85
N LYS A 163 -1.53 23.19 -6.54
CA LYS A 163 -2.05 24.47 -6.00
C LYS A 163 -3.48 24.79 -6.43
N ASP A 164 -3.79 24.65 -7.71
CA ASP A 164 -5.13 24.98 -8.26
C ASP A 164 -5.86 23.75 -8.79
N GLN A 165 -5.16 22.62 -8.86
CA GLN A 165 -5.69 21.34 -9.30
C GLN A 165 -6.73 20.82 -8.31
N LYS A 166 -7.86 20.35 -8.83
CA LYS A 166 -8.97 19.78 -8.04
C LYS A 166 -8.95 18.26 -8.00
N LEU A 167 -8.11 17.63 -8.79
CA LEU A 167 -8.02 16.18 -8.93
C LEU A 167 -6.55 15.79 -8.85
N VAL A 168 -6.23 14.91 -7.93
CA VAL A 168 -4.92 14.24 -7.84
C VAL A 168 -5.15 12.77 -8.08
N MET A 169 -4.47 12.19 -9.06
CA MET A 169 -4.52 10.76 -9.35
C MET A 169 -3.25 10.09 -8.86
N ILE A 170 -3.43 8.92 -8.24
CA ILE A 170 -2.34 8.07 -7.77
C ILE A 170 -2.48 6.75 -8.49
N LEU A 171 -1.45 6.43 -9.26
CA LEU A 171 -1.36 5.23 -10.08
C LEU A 171 -0.10 4.46 -9.71
N TYR A 172 -0.07 3.19 -10.04
CA TYR A 172 1.13 2.39 -9.99
C TYR A 172 1.52 1.98 -11.41
N ASN A 173 2.76 2.30 -11.79
CA ASN A 173 3.37 1.90 -13.06
C ASN A 173 4.21 0.64 -12.82
N LYS A 174 3.80 -0.49 -13.40
CA LYS A 174 4.50 -1.76 -13.24
C LYS A 174 5.82 -1.81 -13.99
N THR A 175 5.92 -1.10 -15.12
CA THR A 175 7.12 -1.10 -15.97
C THR A 175 8.28 -0.41 -15.27
N SER A 176 8.02 0.75 -14.64
CA SER A 176 9.03 1.47 -13.86
C SER A 176 9.07 1.07 -12.39
N ASN A 177 8.12 0.26 -11.92
CA ASN A 177 7.95 -0.09 -10.51
C ASN A 177 7.87 1.16 -9.63
N LYS A 178 7.04 2.13 -10.03
CA LYS A 178 6.86 3.43 -9.33
C LYS A 178 5.39 3.75 -9.08
N VAL A 179 5.13 4.52 -8.02
CA VAL A 179 3.86 5.21 -7.80
C VAL A 179 3.89 6.54 -8.56
N LEU A 180 3.05 6.66 -9.57
CA LEU A 180 2.87 7.87 -10.36
C LEU A 180 1.81 8.77 -9.71
N ILE A 181 2.21 10.00 -9.38
CA ILE A 181 1.30 11.03 -8.85
C ILE A 181 1.10 12.07 -9.95
N THR A 182 -0.15 12.27 -10.38
CA THR A 182 -0.50 13.27 -11.40
C THR A 182 -1.57 14.23 -10.89
N ALA A 183 -1.42 15.51 -11.20
CA ALA A 183 -2.43 16.53 -10.88
C ALA A 183 -2.45 17.63 -11.95
#